data_AF-A0A7V3NYK7-F1
#
_entry.id   AF-A0A7V3NYK7-F1
#
_cell.length_a   1.000
_cell.length_b   1.000
_cell.length_c   1.000
_cell.angle_alpha   90.00
_cell.angle_beta   90.00
_cell.angle_gamma   90.00
#
_symmetry.space_group_name_H-M   'P 1'
#
loop_
_entity.id
_entity.type
_entity.pdbx_description
1 polymer ?
#
loop_
_entity_poly.entity_id
_entity_poly.type
_entity_poly.pdbx_seq_one_letter_code
_entity_poly.pdbx_strand_id
1 'polypeptide(L)'
;MSEKHLTLRQEIAQALEGQPRGLREISKIFRLGEKEVLEHLQHIAKSAKLVMEPAFCQKCGFIFKKRERLSTPSRCPMCRSEFISPPRYQLSGRK
;
A
#
# COMPACT_ATOMS: atom_id res chain seq x y z
N MET A 1 19.55 10.72 -26.73
CA MET A 1 19.07 9.48 -26.10
C MET A 1 18.51 9.86 -24.75
N SER A 2 17.18 9.89 -24.58
CA SER A 2 16.58 10.27 -23.30
C SER A 2 16.70 9.10 -22.34
N GLU A 3 17.82 9.07 -21.61
CA GLU A 3 17.98 8.26 -20.40
C GLU A 3 16.89 8.68 -19.42
N LYS A 4 15.75 7.98 -19.49
CA LYS A 4 14.78 8.02 -18.42
C LYS A 4 15.46 7.35 -17.24
N HIS A 5 16.17 8.13 -16.44
CA HIS A 5 16.40 7.78 -15.04
C HIS A 5 15.01 7.41 -14.51
N LEU A 6 14.77 6.11 -14.36
CA LEU A 6 13.60 5.62 -13.65
C LEU A 6 13.78 6.17 -12.24
N THR A 7 13.16 7.33 -11.97
CA THR A 7 13.14 7.88 -10.62
C THR A 7 12.58 6.79 -9.72
N LEU A 8 13.05 6.66 -8.49
CA LEU A 8 12.59 5.68 -7.48
C LEU A 8 11.06 5.44 -7.52
N ARG A 9 10.28 6.49 -7.79
CA ARG A 9 8.83 6.48 -7.97
C ARG A 9 8.35 5.60 -9.14
N GLN A 10 9.02 5.65 -10.28
CA GLN A 10 8.73 4.81 -11.44
C GLN A 10 9.05 3.34 -11.17
N GLU A 11 10.14 3.04 -10.45
CA GLU A 11 10.42 1.66 -10.06
C GLU A 11 9.37 1.11 -9.08
N ILE A 12 8.99 1.91 -8.08
CA ILE A 12 7.88 1.56 -7.17
C ILE A 12 6.59 1.34 -7.98
N ALA A 13 6.29 2.22 -8.93
CA ALA A 13 5.13 2.06 -9.79
C ALA A 13 5.19 0.75 -10.60
N GLN A 14 6.31 0.45 -11.26
CA GLN A 14 6.47 -0.81 -12.00
C GLN A 14 6.33 -2.04 -11.10
N ALA A 15 6.87 -2.00 -9.87
CA ALA A 15 6.70 -3.07 -8.90
C ALA A 15 5.23 -3.32 -8.50
N LEU A 16 4.37 -2.29 -8.59
CA LEU A 16 2.93 -2.36 -8.26
C LEU A 16 2.04 -2.64 -9.46
N GLU A 17 2.56 -2.50 -10.67
CA GLU A 17 1.84 -2.73 -11.92
C GLU A 17 1.66 -4.24 -12.19
N GLY A 18 2.63 -5.06 -11.79
CA GLY A 18 2.57 -6.52 -11.96
C GLY A 18 1.85 -7.29 -10.85
N GLN A 19 1.87 -6.80 -9.60
CA GLN A 19 1.29 -7.52 -8.46
C GLN A 19 0.92 -6.57 -7.31
N PRO A 20 -0.20 -6.80 -6.59
CA PRO A 20 -0.50 -6.07 -5.37
C PRO A 20 0.57 -6.34 -4.30
N ARG A 21 1.22 -5.29 -3.81
CA ARG A 21 2.25 -5.37 -2.74
C ARG A 21 1.91 -4.51 -1.54
N GLY A 22 2.27 -4.99 -0.36
CA GLY A 22 2.11 -4.22 0.88
C GLY A 22 3.26 -3.24 1.14
N LEU A 23 3.03 -2.26 2.04
CA LEU A 23 4.06 -1.29 2.46
C LEU A 23 5.36 -1.97 2.90
N ARG A 24 5.27 -3.04 3.71
CA ARG A 24 6.43 -3.78 4.20
C ARG A 24 7.23 -4.46 3.09
N GLU A 25 6.56 -4.94 2.05
CA GLU A 25 7.26 -5.56 0.92
C GLU A 25 8.01 -4.49 0.13
N ILE A 26 7.34 -3.39 -0.22
CA ILE A 26 7.95 -2.27 -0.95
C ILE A 26 9.12 -1.69 -0.14
N SER A 27 8.93 -1.50 1.17
CA SER A 27 9.96 -1.08 2.11
C SER A 27 11.17 -2.01 2.08
N LYS A 28 10.98 -3.34 2.07
CA LYS A 28 12.08 -4.30 1.97
C LYS A 28 12.78 -4.27 0.60
N ILE A 29 12.01 -4.15 -0.49
CA ILE A 29 12.53 -4.15 -1.86
C ILE A 29 13.39 -2.92 -2.11
N PHE A 30 12.88 -1.75 -1.74
CA PHE A 30 13.53 -0.46 -1.99
C PHE A 30 14.35 0.05 -0.80
N ARG A 31 14.37 -0.69 0.32
CA ARG A 31 14.99 -0.30 1.61
C ARG A 31 14.54 1.08 2.11
N LEU A 32 13.28 1.42 1.88
CA LEU A 32 12.67 2.70 2.27
C LEU A 32 11.90 2.55 3.59
N GLY A 33 11.79 3.64 4.34
CA GLY A 33 10.89 3.67 5.50
C GLY A 33 9.42 3.53 5.08
N GLU A 34 8.59 2.88 5.90
CA GLU A 34 7.14 2.75 5.62
C GLU A 34 6.48 4.11 5.34
N LYS A 35 6.94 5.18 6.02
CA LYS A 35 6.50 6.55 5.78
C LYS A 35 6.87 7.06 4.38
N GLU A 36 8.11 6.87 3.94
CA GLU A 36 8.55 7.29 2.61
C GLU A 36 7.82 6.54 1.50
N VAL A 37 7.63 5.23 1.68
CA VAL A 37 6.83 4.42 0.75
C VAL A 37 5.41 5.00 0.64
N LEU A 38 4.79 5.36 1.77
CA LEU A 38 3.46 5.94 1.80
C LEU A 38 3.39 7.30 1.09
N GLU A 39 4.41 8.15 1.25
CA GLU A 39 4.53 9.42 0.50
C GLU A 39 4.67 9.19 -1.01
N HIS A 40 5.51 8.24 -1.42
CA HIS A 40 5.65 7.87 -2.82
C HIS A 40 4.37 7.30 -3.41
N LEU A 41 3.67 6.42 -2.70
CA LEU A 41 2.38 5.87 -3.11
C LEU A 41 1.33 6.97 -3.27
N GLN A 42 1.26 7.94 -2.35
CA GLN A 42 0.36 9.09 -2.48
C GLN A 42 0.69 9.93 -3.71
N HIS A 43 1.96 10.15 -4.02
CA HIS A 43 2.38 10.86 -5.23
C HIS A 43 2.02 10.08 -6.51
N ILE A 44 2.25 8.77 -6.52
CA ILE A 44 1.89 7.91 -7.65
C ILE A 44 0.38 7.90 -7.85
N ALA A 45 -0.41 7.82 -6.76
CA ALA A 45 -1.88 7.86 -6.82
C ALA A 45 -2.43 9.18 -7.40
N LYS A 46 -1.67 10.28 -7.31
CA LYS A 46 -2.04 11.56 -7.96
C LYS A 46 -1.81 11.54 -9.47
N SER A 47 -0.84 10.76 -9.95
CA SER A 47 -0.44 10.72 -11.37
C SER A 47 -1.01 9.52 -12.12
N ALA A 48 -1.27 8.41 -11.42
CA ALA A 48 -1.77 7.15 -11.98
C ALA A 48 -2.87 6.56 -11.09
N LYS A 49 -3.68 5.65 -11.66
CA LYS A 49 -4.72 4.93 -10.90
C LYS A 49 -4.11 3.88 -9.97
N LEU A 50 -3.87 4.28 -8.72
CA LEU A 50 -3.49 3.38 -7.64
C LEU A 50 -4.73 2.85 -6.92
N VAL A 51 -4.89 1.54 -6.93
CA VAL A 51 -5.89 0.82 -6.14
C VAL A 51 -5.22 0.33 -4.86
N MET A 52 -5.69 0.86 -3.74
CA MET A 52 -5.32 0.36 -2.41
C MET A 52 -6.36 -0.67 -1.99
N GLU A 53 -5.92 -1.91 -1.77
CA GLU A 53 -6.68 -2.92 -1.06
C GLU A 53 -6.55 -2.65 0.45
N PRO A 54 -7.63 -2.21 1.12
CA PRO A 54 -7.61 -1.91 2.53
C PRO A 54 -7.32 -3.17 3.36
N ALA A 55 -6.65 -2.98 4.50
CA ALA A 55 -6.50 -4.02 5.50
C ALA A 55 -7.88 -4.52 5.95
N PHE A 56 -8.02 -5.83 6.15
CA PHE A 56 -9.25 -6.43 6.65
C PHE A 56 -8.94 -7.51 7.67
N CYS A 57 -9.88 -7.73 8.60
CA CYS A 57 -9.75 -8.84 9.55
C CYS A 57 -10.03 -10.16 8.82
N GLN A 58 -9.05 -11.06 8.79
CA GLN A 58 -9.21 -12.37 8.14
C GLN A 58 -10.22 -13.27 8.86
N LYS A 59 -10.54 -12.96 10.12
CA LYS A 59 -11.46 -13.77 10.93
C LYS A 59 -12.95 -13.41 10.72
N CYS A 60 -13.26 -12.14 10.51
CA CYS A 60 -14.65 -11.66 10.41
C CYS A 60 -14.95 -10.85 9.15
N GLY A 61 -13.94 -10.56 8.31
CA GLY A 61 -14.09 -9.78 7.10
C GLY A 61 -14.23 -8.26 7.32
N PHE A 62 -14.00 -7.75 8.54
CA PHE A 62 -14.13 -6.32 8.80
C PHE A 62 -13.05 -5.52 8.07
N ILE A 63 -13.44 -4.61 7.16
CA ILE A 63 -12.52 -3.83 6.32
C ILE A 63 -12.22 -2.47 6.98
N PHE A 64 -10.94 -2.18 7.18
CA PHE A 64 -10.45 -0.90 7.71
C PHE A 64 -10.32 0.14 6.58
N LYS A 65 -11.47 0.56 6.01
CA LYS A 65 -11.53 1.48 4.85
C LYS A 65 -11.30 2.97 5.16
N LYS A 66 -11.58 3.39 6.40
CA LYS A 66 -11.58 4.81 6.81
C LYS A 66 -11.33 4.88 8.30
N ARG A 67 -10.12 5.19 8.76
CA ARG A 67 -9.97 5.72 10.11
C ARG A 67 -8.92 6.83 10.12
N GLU A 68 -9.42 8.03 10.40
CA GLU A 68 -8.70 9.26 10.77
C GLU A 68 -7.91 9.12 12.10
N ARG A 69 -7.98 7.96 12.77
CA ARG A 69 -7.22 7.67 13.98
C ARG A 69 -6.13 6.66 13.71
N LEU A 70 -4.88 7.13 13.81
CA LEU A 70 -3.61 6.41 13.82
C LEU A 70 -3.44 5.45 15.02
N SER A 71 -4.46 5.28 15.86
CA SER A 71 -4.41 4.32 16.96
C SER A 71 -4.86 2.96 16.43
N THR A 72 -3.91 2.05 16.23
CA THR A 72 -4.19 0.63 15.97
C THR A 72 -4.88 0.04 17.19
N PRO A 73 -6.17 -0.33 17.13
CA PRO A 73 -6.67 -1.24 18.15
C PRO A 73 -5.93 -2.56 17.94
N SER A 74 -5.26 -3.07 18.97
CA SER A 74 -4.57 -4.37 18.92
C SER A 74 -5.52 -5.51 18.53
N ARG A 75 -6.84 -5.29 18.57
CA ARG A 75 -7.88 -6.28 18.34
C ARG A 75 -8.96 -5.73 17.42
N CYS A 76 -9.49 -6.58 16.55
CA CYS A 76 -10.66 -6.24 15.75
C CYS A 76 -11.86 -5.89 16.66
N PRO A 77 -12.56 -4.76 16.47
CA PRO A 77 -13.70 -4.40 17.31
C PRO A 77 -14.89 -5.36 17.15
N MET A 78 -14.99 -6.06 16.00
CA MET A 78 -16.08 -7.01 15.74
C MET A 78 -15.83 -8.39 16.38
N CYS A 79 -14.64 -8.96 16.18
CA CYS A 79 -14.35 -10.35 16.57
C CYS A 79 -13.22 -10.48 17.61
N ARG A 80 -12.61 -9.38 18.02
CA ARG A 80 -11.47 -9.28 18.96
C ARG A 80 -10.21 -10.03 18.55
N SER A 81 -10.12 -10.52 17.30
CA SER A 81 -8.91 -11.16 16.79
C SER A 81 -7.83 -10.15 16.39
N GLU A 82 -6.59 -10.60 16.53
CA GLU A 82 -5.36 -9.90 16.15
C GLU A 82 -4.94 -10.25 14.70
N PHE A 83 -5.68 -11.17 14.05
CA PHE A 83 -5.49 -11.58 12.66
C PHE A 83 -6.06 -10.53 11.69
N ILE A 84 -5.24 -9.54 11.38
CA ILE A 84 -5.52 -8.47 10.42
C ILE A 84 -4.59 -8.63 9.22
N SER A 85 -5.14 -8.63 8.01
CA SER A 85 -4.38 -8.66 6.77
C SER A 85 -3.72 -7.30 6.53
N PRO A 86 -2.45 -7.24 6.10
CA PRO A 86 -1.81 -5.97 5.72
C PRO A 86 -2.51 -5.34 4.51
N PRO A 87 -2.56 -4.00 4.40
CA PRO A 87 -3.07 -3.34 3.23
C PRO A 87 -2.13 -3.59 2.04
N ARG A 88 -2.70 -3.78 0.85
CA ARG A 88 -1.95 -3.98 -0.40
C ARG A 88 -2.23 -2.85 -1.37
N TYR A 89 -1.29 -2.59 -2.26
CA TYR A 89 -1.34 -1.51 -3.22
C TYR A 89 -1.04 -2.08 -4.59
N GLN A 90 -1.82 -1.69 -5.59
CA GLN A 90 -1.66 -2.14 -6.97
C GLN A 90 -1.98 -0.99 -7.92
N LEU A 91 -1.26 -0.90 -9.03
CA LEU A 91 -1.62 0.01 -10.12
C LEU A 91 -2.60 -0.67 -11.07
N SER A 92 -3.74 -0.05 -11.33
CA SER A 92 -4.78 -0.60 -12.23
C SER A 92 -4.64 -0.13 -13.68
N GLY A 93 -3.41 0.07 -14.17
CA GLY A 93 -3.12 0.49 -15.53
C GLY A 93 -2.88 1.99 -15.67
N ARG A 94 -1.78 2.33 -16.34
CA ARG A 94 -1.44 3.67 -16.80
C ARG A 94 -2.49 4.10 -17.83
N LYS A 95 -3.06 5.29 -17.65
CA LYS A 95 -3.91 5.93 -18.65
C LYS A 95 -3.03 6.54 -19.73
#